data_AF-A0A1J5TZ27-F1
#
_entry.id   AF-A0A1J5TZ27-F1
#
_cell.length_a   1.000
_cell.length_b   1.000
_cell.length_c   1.000
_cell.angle_alpha   90.00
_cell.angle_beta   90.00
_cell.angle_gamma   90.00
#
_symmetry.space_group_name_H-M   'P 1'
#
loop_
_entity.id
_entity.type
_entity.pdbx_description
1 polymer ?
#
loop_
_entity_poly.entity_id
_entity_poly.type
_entity_poly.pdbx_seq_one_letter_code
_entity_poly.pdbx_strand_id
1 'polypeptide(L)'
;MNFFGLGPGRLIFIFAIVVGLAMSYGSFTTALIITLAFLPSIAYLYWLRNLEKTDKEPWELLGQAFTWGALSSIFLALFISSALITIAHGIFGDGTFFDVEIELFVGAVIVAPFVEEAVKPWGILRNQNMRKEVDELEDGSIYGAACGLGFASTENLFYGLGPGYLLGGTEGAVILVIARSLSSTLLHASATSFTGHGIARYVVEKEPFSIVVRHYAAAVAVHAVFNASVIINPFYGFVVALIVAVSGIEFTRRRIIDLDLRAADVAYRDQLSQQPSRDDWWKRSGDKWRDRTSSWENKKYRT
;
A
#
# COMPACT_ATOMS: atom_id res chain seq x y z
N MET A 1 -18.93 -12.09 7.89
CA MET A 1 -18.57 -12.66 6.59
C MET A 1 -17.15 -12.24 6.26
N ASN A 2 -16.24 -13.19 6.05
CA ASN A 2 -14.84 -12.90 5.81
C ASN A 2 -14.64 -12.45 4.35
N PHE A 3 -15.01 -11.20 4.05
CA PHE A 3 -14.97 -10.60 2.70
C PHE A 3 -13.57 -10.52 2.11
N PHE A 4 -12.52 -10.84 2.86
CA PHE A 4 -11.13 -10.64 2.45
C PHE A 4 -10.32 -11.94 2.34
N GLY A 5 -10.81 -13.07 2.84
CA GLY A 5 -10.16 -14.38 2.67
C GLY A 5 -10.28 -14.95 1.24
N LEU A 6 -9.39 -15.87 0.88
CA LEU A 6 -9.47 -16.67 -0.35
C LEU A 6 -10.55 -17.76 -0.20
N GLY A 7 -11.82 -17.35 -0.23
CA GLY A 7 -12.93 -18.30 -0.22
C GLY A 7 -12.99 -19.15 -1.49
N PRO A 8 -13.70 -20.29 -1.49
CA PRO A 8 -13.78 -21.21 -2.63
C PRO A 8 -14.19 -20.52 -3.94
N GLY A 9 -15.15 -19.59 -3.87
CA GLY A 9 -15.58 -18.83 -5.05
C GLY A 9 -14.48 -17.95 -5.66
N ARG A 10 -13.61 -17.35 -4.84
CA ARG A 10 -12.47 -16.57 -5.34
C ARG A 10 -11.40 -17.45 -5.96
N LEU A 11 -11.14 -18.62 -5.37
CA LEU A 11 -10.20 -19.59 -5.94
C LEU A 11 -10.68 -20.11 -7.29
N ILE A 12 -11.97 -20.42 -7.41
CA ILE A 12 -12.59 -20.83 -8.68
C ILE A 12 -12.47 -19.71 -9.72
N PHE A 13 -12.76 -18.47 -9.32
CA PHE A 13 -12.65 -17.31 -10.21
C PHE A 13 -11.21 -17.07 -10.70
N ILE A 14 -10.23 -17.10 -9.78
CA ILE A 14 -8.80 -16.98 -10.12
C ILE A 14 -8.38 -18.12 -11.05
N PHE A 15 -8.76 -19.36 -10.73
CA PHE A 15 -8.44 -20.52 -11.55
C PHE A 15 -9.02 -20.38 -12.97
N ALA A 16 -10.28 -19.95 -13.09
CA ALA A 16 -10.91 -19.70 -14.37
C ALA A 16 -10.18 -18.62 -15.19
N ILE A 17 -9.76 -17.52 -14.55
CA ILE A 17 -8.95 -16.48 -15.20
C ILE A 17 -7.62 -17.06 -15.69
N VAL A 18 -6.90 -17.78 -14.84
CA VAL A 18 -5.58 -18.33 -15.19
C VAL A 18 -5.68 -19.33 -16.34
N VAL A 19 -6.70 -20.20 -16.33
CA VAL A 19 -6.97 -21.12 -17.44
C VAL A 19 -7.29 -20.34 -18.72
N GLY A 20 -8.17 -19.33 -18.66
CA GLY A 20 -8.49 -18.48 -19.80
C GLY A 20 -7.26 -17.79 -20.39
N LEU A 21 -6.40 -17.21 -19.55
CA LEU A 21 -5.14 -16.60 -19.97
C LEU A 21 -4.18 -17.64 -20.58
N ALA A 22 -4.06 -18.83 -20.00
CA ALA A 22 -3.23 -19.90 -20.54
C ALA A 22 -3.71 -20.40 -21.91
N MET A 23 -5.03 -20.43 -22.13
CA MET A 23 -5.61 -20.76 -23.45
C MET A 23 -5.35 -19.66 -24.49
N SER A 24 -5.36 -18.40 -24.08
CA SER A 24 -5.14 -17.26 -25.00
C SER A 24 -3.67 -17.00 -25.34
N TYR A 25 -2.76 -17.14 -24.37
CA TYR A 25 -1.35 -16.72 -24.50
C TYR A 25 -0.34 -17.87 -24.38
N GLY A 26 -0.81 -19.09 -24.12
CA GLY A 26 0.02 -20.25 -23.79
C GLY A 26 0.37 -20.32 -22.31
N SER A 27 0.46 -21.55 -21.78
CA SER A 27 0.70 -21.81 -20.35
C SER A 27 2.04 -21.26 -19.86
N PHE A 28 3.10 -21.40 -20.67
CA PHE A 28 4.43 -20.88 -20.33
C PHE A 28 4.43 -19.35 -20.18
N THR A 29 3.96 -18.63 -21.21
CA THR A 29 3.88 -17.16 -21.19
C THR A 29 3.02 -16.68 -20.02
N THR A 30 1.84 -17.26 -19.83
CA THR A 30 0.94 -16.86 -18.74
C THR A 30 1.59 -17.06 -17.37
N ALA A 31 2.21 -18.22 -17.11
CA ALA A 31 2.90 -18.47 -15.84
C ALA A 31 4.08 -17.52 -15.61
N LEU A 32 4.88 -17.27 -16.66
CA LEU A 32 6.01 -16.35 -16.60
C LEU A 32 5.56 -14.92 -16.27
N ILE A 33 4.55 -14.41 -16.99
CA ILE A 33 4.09 -13.03 -16.79
C ILE A 33 3.37 -12.85 -15.46
N ILE A 34 2.59 -13.83 -14.99
CA ILE A 34 2.04 -13.81 -13.63
C ILE A 34 3.18 -13.72 -12.60
N THR A 35 4.24 -14.52 -12.77
CA THR A 35 5.39 -14.50 -11.86
C THR A 35 6.06 -13.13 -11.86
N LEU A 36 6.37 -12.57 -13.03
CA LEU A 36 7.04 -11.27 -13.15
C LEU A 36 6.17 -10.09 -12.71
N ALA A 37 4.84 -10.20 -12.78
CA ALA A 37 3.93 -9.15 -12.35
C ALA A 37 3.70 -9.15 -10.83
N PHE A 38 3.67 -10.33 -10.19
CA PHE A 38 3.37 -10.45 -8.75
C PHE A 38 4.61 -10.50 -7.87
N LEU A 39 5.68 -11.18 -8.30
CA LEU A 39 6.86 -11.41 -7.46
C LEU A 39 7.55 -10.10 -7.02
N PRO A 40 7.79 -9.10 -7.90
CA PRO A 40 8.36 -7.82 -7.47
C PRO A 40 7.48 -7.10 -6.46
N SER A 41 6.16 -7.08 -6.67
CA SER A 41 5.22 -6.44 -5.75
C SER A 41 5.21 -7.08 -4.37
N ILE A 42 5.29 -8.41 -4.30
CA ILE A 42 5.42 -9.15 -3.04
C ILE A 42 6.76 -8.84 -2.37
N ALA A 43 7.85 -8.74 -3.14
CA ALA A 43 9.16 -8.36 -2.62
C ALA A 43 9.17 -6.93 -2.05
N TYR A 44 8.52 -5.98 -2.73
CA TYR A 44 8.37 -4.61 -2.22
C TYR A 44 7.50 -4.55 -0.97
N LEU A 45 6.41 -5.33 -0.90
CA LEU A 45 5.59 -5.42 0.30
C LEU A 45 6.40 -5.96 1.48
N TYR A 46 7.19 -7.01 1.23
CA TYR A 46 8.10 -7.56 2.23
C TYR A 46 9.12 -6.54 2.71
N TRP A 47 9.71 -5.78 1.78
CA TRP A 47 10.65 -4.73 2.12
C TRP A 47 10.01 -3.62 2.96
N LEU A 48 8.86 -3.08 2.53
CA LEU A 48 8.15 -1.99 3.22
C LEU A 48 7.74 -2.38 4.64
N ARG A 49 7.11 -3.55 4.82
CA ARG A 49 6.73 -4.06 6.14
C ARG A 49 7.93 -4.18 7.08
N ASN A 50 9.10 -4.56 6.56
CA ASN A 50 10.29 -4.74 7.38
C ASN A 50 11.10 -3.46 7.60
N LEU A 51 10.65 -2.30 7.08
CA LEU A 51 11.21 -1.01 7.45
C LEU A 51 10.93 -0.70 8.92
N GLU A 52 9.71 -0.98 9.34
CA GLU A 52 9.24 -0.90 10.71
C GLU A 52 9.87 -2.00 11.57
N LYS A 53 10.29 -1.64 12.79
CA LYS A 53 10.97 -2.56 13.72
C LYS A 53 10.17 -2.85 14.98
N THR A 54 9.28 -1.95 15.39
CA THR A 54 8.62 -2.01 16.69
C THR A 54 7.38 -2.90 16.68
N ASP A 55 6.42 -2.68 15.77
CA ASP A 55 5.12 -3.37 15.76
C ASP A 55 4.67 -3.85 14.38
N LYS A 56 5.48 -4.74 13.78
CA LYS A 56 5.27 -5.14 12.39
C LYS A 56 3.91 -5.77 12.13
N GLU A 57 3.21 -5.17 11.18
CA GLU A 57 1.91 -5.58 10.67
C GLU A 57 1.73 -7.09 10.37
N PRO A 58 0.62 -7.73 10.75
CA PRO A 58 0.41 -9.15 10.53
C PRO A 58 0.27 -9.49 9.04
N TRP A 59 1.01 -10.53 8.60
CA TRP A 59 1.01 -10.99 7.21
C TRP A 59 -0.38 -11.37 6.69
N GLU A 60 -1.28 -11.83 7.56
CA GLU A 60 -2.64 -12.17 7.17
C GLU A 60 -3.41 -10.93 6.67
N LEU A 61 -3.33 -9.82 7.40
CA LEU A 61 -4.02 -8.58 7.03
C LEU A 61 -3.35 -7.92 5.82
N LEU A 62 -2.02 -7.98 5.73
CA LEU A 62 -1.31 -7.51 4.52
C LEU A 62 -1.67 -8.32 3.28
N GLY A 63 -1.80 -9.64 3.40
CA GLY A 63 -2.27 -10.51 2.33
C GLY A 63 -3.70 -10.17 1.90
N GLN A 64 -4.57 -9.82 2.87
CA GLN A 64 -5.92 -9.36 2.59
C GLN A 64 -5.94 -7.99 1.88
N ALA A 65 -5.10 -7.05 2.28
CA ALA A 65 -4.96 -5.73 1.65
C ALA A 65 -4.42 -5.86 0.21
N PHE A 66 -3.38 -6.67 0.02
CA PHE A 66 -2.85 -7.01 -1.30
C PHE A 66 -3.92 -7.67 -2.17
N THR A 67 -4.66 -8.64 -1.65
CA THR A 67 -5.74 -9.32 -2.38
C THR A 67 -6.88 -8.36 -2.74
N TRP A 68 -7.20 -7.40 -1.87
CA TRP A 68 -8.16 -6.34 -2.19
C TRP A 68 -7.71 -5.55 -3.41
N GLY A 69 -6.46 -5.09 -3.43
CA GLY A 69 -5.84 -4.42 -4.58
C GLY A 69 -5.89 -5.25 -5.85
N ALA A 70 -5.37 -6.49 -5.77
CA ALA A 70 -5.16 -7.37 -6.91
C ALA A 70 -6.45 -7.91 -7.55
N LEU A 71 -7.54 -7.98 -6.78
CA LEU A 71 -8.81 -8.52 -7.29
C LEU A 71 -9.90 -7.46 -7.30
N SER A 72 -10.28 -6.92 -6.16
CA SER A 72 -11.50 -6.09 -6.09
C SER A 72 -11.27 -4.67 -6.60
N SER A 73 -10.17 -4.05 -6.21
CA SER A 73 -9.88 -2.65 -6.53
C SER A 73 -9.66 -2.45 -8.03
N ILE A 74 -8.89 -3.31 -8.69
CA ILE A 74 -8.60 -3.22 -10.13
C ILE A 74 -9.87 -3.32 -10.98
N PHE A 75 -10.74 -4.33 -10.74
CA PHE A 75 -11.98 -4.47 -11.51
C PHE A 75 -12.98 -3.35 -11.22
N LEU A 76 -13.05 -2.88 -9.97
CA LEU A 76 -13.90 -1.74 -9.63
C LEU A 76 -13.41 -0.45 -10.31
N ALA A 77 -12.09 -0.23 -10.34
CA ALA A 77 -11.51 0.93 -11.01
C ALA A 77 -11.76 0.89 -12.52
N LEU A 78 -11.57 -0.27 -13.16
CA LEU A 78 -11.86 -0.44 -14.58
C LEU A 78 -13.33 -0.14 -14.87
N PHE A 79 -14.25 -0.68 -14.07
CA PHE A 79 -15.68 -0.46 -14.25
C PHE A 79 -16.08 1.01 -14.10
N ILE A 80 -15.66 1.66 -13.01
CA ILE A 80 -15.98 3.07 -12.75
C ILE A 80 -15.33 3.97 -13.80
N SER A 81 -14.06 3.75 -14.14
CA SER A 81 -13.35 4.56 -15.13
C SER A 81 -14.01 4.44 -16.51
N SER A 82 -14.39 3.22 -16.92
CA SER A 82 -15.09 3.01 -18.19
C SER A 82 -16.44 3.74 -18.22
N ALA A 83 -17.20 3.70 -17.13
CA ALA A 83 -18.48 4.40 -17.03
C ALA A 83 -18.29 5.93 -17.09
N LEU A 84 -17.29 6.48 -16.40
CA LEU A 84 -16.99 7.92 -16.42
C LEU A 84 -16.53 8.39 -17.81
N ILE A 85 -15.68 7.62 -18.48
CA ILE A 85 -15.24 7.94 -19.85
C ILE A 85 -16.44 7.88 -20.82
N THR A 86 -17.30 6.86 -20.70
CA THR A 86 -18.52 6.74 -21.53
C THR A 86 -19.46 7.93 -21.33
N ILE A 87 -19.65 8.36 -20.08
CA ILE A 87 -20.47 9.54 -19.77
C ILE A 87 -19.83 10.81 -20.34
N ALA A 88 -18.51 10.98 -20.19
CA ALA A 88 -17.79 12.11 -20.75
C ALA A 88 -17.93 12.15 -22.29
N HIS A 89 -17.76 11.01 -22.95
CA HIS A 89 -17.97 10.88 -24.39
C HIS A 89 -19.40 11.27 -24.78
N GLY A 90 -20.43 10.82 -24.05
CA GLY A 90 -21.82 11.19 -24.33
C GLY A 90 -22.15 12.68 -24.11
N ILE A 91 -21.38 13.40 -23.28
CA ILE A 91 -21.58 14.83 -23.00
C ILE A 91 -20.77 15.71 -23.96
N PHE A 92 -19.55 15.29 -24.30
CA PHE A 92 -18.56 16.12 -25.01
C PHE A 92 -18.22 15.62 -26.42
N GLY A 93 -18.59 14.39 -26.78
CA GLY A 93 -18.17 13.70 -28.01
C GLY A 93 -18.83 14.17 -29.31
N ASP A 94 -19.93 14.93 -29.22
CA ASP A 94 -20.59 15.52 -30.40
C ASP A 94 -19.87 16.79 -30.92
N GLY A 95 -18.81 17.25 -30.24
CA GLY A 95 -18.04 18.45 -30.59
C GLY A 95 -16.66 18.15 -31.19
N THR A 96 -16.11 19.11 -31.95
CA THR A 96 -14.75 19.07 -32.53
C THR A 96 -13.61 19.08 -31.51
N PHE A 97 -13.90 19.06 -30.21
CA PHE A 97 -12.95 19.26 -29.11
C PHE A 97 -12.62 17.98 -28.32
N PHE A 98 -13.34 16.88 -28.54
CA PHE A 98 -13.15 15.64 -27.79
C PHE A 98 -12.88 14.49 -28.78
N ASP A 99 -11.70 14.53 -29.38
CA ASP A 99 -11.22 13.46 -30.26
C ASP A 99 -10.65 12.28 -29.45
N VAL A 100 -10.30 11.20 -30.15
CA VAL A 100 -9.82 9.94 -29.55
C VAL A 100 -8.55 10.16 -28.72
N GLU A 101 -7.66 11.06 -29.13
CA GLU A 101 -6.41 11.32 -28.41
C GLU A 101 -6.67 12.05 -27.09
N ILE A 102 -7.55 13.05 -27.09
CA ILE A 102 -7.97 13.77 -25.88
C ILE A 102 -8.69 12.82 -24.93
N GLU A 103 -9.59 11.97 -25.43
CA GLU A 103 -10.31 10.99 -24.61
C GLU A 103 -9.34 10.01 -23.93
N LEU A 104 -8.36 9.48 -24.66
CA LEU A 104 -7.33 8.60 -24.11
C LEU A 104 -6.48 9.32 -23.07
N PHE A 105 -6.09 10.57 -23.32
CA PHE A 105 -5.32 11.37 -22.37
C PHE A 105 -6.12 11.64 -21.09
N VAL A 106 -7.36 12.11 -21.20
CA VAL A 106 -8.24 12.36 -20.05
C VAL A 106 -8.49 11.08 -19.26
N GLY A 107 -8.76 9.97 -19.97
CA GLY A 107 -8.96 8.66 -19.37
C GLY A 107 -7.76 8.21 -18.55
N ALA A 108 -6.56 8.27 -19.13
CA ALA A 108 -5.35 7.75 -18.49
C ALA A 108 -4.71 8.72 -17.47
N VAL A 109 -4.81 10.03 -17.65
CA VAL A 109 -4.14 11.03 -16.81
C VAL A 109 -5.04 11.58 -15.70
N ILE A 110 -6.36 11.61 -15.92
CA ILE A 110 -7.30 12.23 -14.98
C ILE A 110 -8.20 11.17 -14.36
N VAL A 111 -8.97 10.45 -15.19
CA VAL A 111 -10.00 9.53 -14.70
C VAL A 111 -9.37 8.35 -13.96
N ALA A 112 -8.39 7.67 -14.56
CA ALA A 112 -7.75 6.51 -13.96
C ALA A 112 -7.09 6.86 -12.60
N PRO A 113 -6.18 7.86 -12.49
CA PRO A 113 -5.60 8.23 -11.20
C PRO A 113 -6.63 8.58 -10.13
N PHE A 114 -7.66 9.35 -10.50
CA PHE A 114 -8.74 9.72 -9.58
C PHE A 114 -9.48 8.49 -9.07
N VAL A 115 -10.00 7.66 -9.98
CA VAL A 115 -10.81 6.50 -9.61
C VAL A 115 -9.97 5.48 -8.85
N GLU A 116 -8.80 5.14 -9.36
CA GLU A 116 -7.97 4.09 -8.80
C GLU A 116 -7.50 4.39 -7.38
N GLU A 117 -6.96 5.59 -7.14
CA GLU A 117 -6.49 5.96 -5.81
C GLU A 117 -7.64 6.14 -4.81
N ALA A 118 -8.89 6.28 -5.29
CA ALA A 118 -10.06 6.32 -4.44
C ALA A 118 -10.49 4.92 -3.98
N VAL A 119 -10.43 3.91 -4.88
CA VAL A 119 -10.92 2.55 -4.59
C VAL A 119 -9.90 1.64 -3.91
N LYS A 120 -8.60 1.85 -4.15
CA LYS A 120 -7.51 1.07 -3.52
C LYS A 120 -7.58 1.09 -1.98
N PRO A 121 -7.67 2.25 -1.30
CA PRO A 121 -7.67 2.30 0.17
C PRO A 121 -8.97 1.79 0.81
N TRP A 122 -10.01 1.44 0.03
CA TRP A 122 -11.23 0.85 0.59
C TRP A 122 -10.98 -0.50 1.27
N GLY A 123 -9.87 -1.19 0.96
CA GLY A 123 -9.45 -2.39 1.68
C GLY A 123 -9.31 -2.12 3.19
N ILE A 124 -8.68 -0.99 3.54
CA ILE A 124 -8.50 -0.53 4.93
C ILE A 124 -9.86 -0.16 5.53
N LEU A 125 -10.65 0.67 4.83
CA LEU A 125 -11.89 1.22 5.39
C LEU A 125 -12.99 0.16 5.59
N ARG A 126 -13.06 -0.83 4.69
CA ARG A 126 -14.09 -1.88 4.70
C ARG A 126 -13.71 -3.08 5.54
N ASN A 127 -12.42 -3.35 5.72
CA ASN A 127 -11.96 -4.42 6.60
C ASN A 127 -11.84 -3.90 8.04
N GLN A 128 -12.77 -4.31 8.89
CA GLN A 128 -12.76 -3.91 10.29
C GLN A 128 -11.53 -4.40 11.06
N ASN A 129 -10.92 -5.52 10.67
CA ASN A 129 -9.72 -6.02 11.32
C ASN A 129 -8.52 -5.14 10.94
N MET A 130 -8.32 -4.85 9.64
CA MET A 130 -7.27 -3.91 9.20
C MET A 130 -7.43 -2.55 9.86
N ARG A 131 -8.65 -2.00 9.91
CA ARG A 131 -8.89 -0.69 10.51
C ARG A 131 -8.66 -0.67 12.03
N LYS A 132 -8.76 -1.82 12.70
CA LYS A 132 -8.44 -1.95 14.12
C LYS A 132 -6.95 -2.09 14.36
N GLU A 133 -6.25 -2.75 13.42
CA GLU A 133 -4.80 -2.90 13.44
C GLU A 133 -4.09 -1.58 13.17
N VAL A 134 -4.68 -0.68 12.36
CA VAL A 134 -4.15 0.68 12.17
C VAL A 134 -4.28 1.45 13.49
N ASP A 135 -3.23 1.39 14.31
CA ASP A 135 -3.11 2.09 15.59
C ASP A 135 -1.87 3.01 15.65
N GLU A 136 -0.94 2.87 14.70
CA GLU A 136 0.16 3.80 14.40
C GLU A 136 0.00 4.48 13.01
N LEU A 137 0.83 5.49 12.72
CA LEU A 137 0.67 6.33 11.51
C LEU A 137 1.30 5.68 10.26
N GLU A 138 2.33 4.88 10.48
CA GLU A 138 3.05 4.06 9.53
C GLU A 138 2.18 2.91 9.00
N ASP A 139 1.32 2.34 9.85
CA ASP A 139 0.40 1.24 9.51
C ASP A 139 -0.46 1.56 8.29
N GLY A 140 -1.09 2.74 8.32
CA GLY A 140 -1.88 3.23 7.20
C GLY A 140 -1.04 3.31 5.92
N SER A 141 0.23 3.70 6.04
CA SER A 141 1.15 3.75 4.90
C SER A 141 1.47 2.35 4.36
N ILE A 142 1.70 1.38 5.25
CA ILE A 142 2.04 -0.01 4.91
C ILE A 142 0.83 -0.72 4.29
N TYR A 143 -0.36 -0.64 4.90
CA TYR A 143 -1.58 -1.20 4.33
C TYR A 143 -1.99 -0.51 3.02
N GLY A 144 -1.81 0.82 2.94
CA GLY A 144 -2.02 1.58 1.71
C GLY A 144 -1.11 1.07 0.59
N ALA A 145 0.17 0.92 0.87
CA ALA A 145 1.12 0.34 -0.08
C ALA A 145 0.75 -1.09 -0.46
N ALA A 146 0.28 -1.93 0.47
CA ALA A 146 -0.16 -3.29 0.19
C ALA A 146 -1.32 -3.32 -0.82
N CYS A 147 -2.33 -2.46 -0.64
CA CYS A 147 -3.42 -2.30 -1.62
C CYS A 147 -2.90 -1.83 -2.99
N GLY A 148 -2.00 -0.84 -3.01
CA GLY A 148 -1.39 -0.34 -4.25
C GLY A 148 -0.56 -1.40 -4.99
N LEU A 149 0.26 -2.17 -4.26
CA LEU A 149 1.09 -3.25 -4.80
C LEU A 149 0.25 -4.41 -5.36
N GLY A 150 -0.84 -4.76 -4.69
CA GLY A 150 -1.81 -5.72 -5.21
C GLY A 150 -2.40 -5.25 -6.54
N PHE A 151 -2.86 -4.00 -6.58
CA PHE A 151 -3.40 -3.39 -7.80
C PHE A 151 -2.38 -3.39 -8.94
N ALA A 152 -1.16 -2.93 -8.67
CA ALA A 152 -0.06 -2.89 -9.63
C ALA A 152 0.26 -4.27 -10.21
N SER A 153 0.16 -5.34 -9.40
CA SER A 153 0.43 -6.70 -9.86
C SER A 153 -0.53 -7.14 -10.95
N THR A 154 -1.83 -6.93 -10.75
CA THR A 154 -2.84 -7.29 -11.76
C THR A 154 -2.81 -6.34 -12.96
N GLU A 155 -2.54 -5.06 -12.72
CA GLU A 155 -2.39 -4.11 -13.82
C GLU A 155 -1.18 -4.47 -14.70
N ASN A 156 -0.02 -4.80 -14.11
CA ASN A 156 1.16 -5.24 -14.86
C ASN A 156 0.90 -6.53 -15.63
N LEU A 157 0.11 -7.46 -15.08
CA LEU A 157 -0.33 -8.65 -15.80
C LEU A 157 -1.16 -8.29 -17.05
N PHE A 158 -2.10 -7.35 -16.94
CA PHE A 158 -2.91 -6.88 -18.07
C PHE A 158 -2.08 -6.14 -19.12
N TYR A 159 -1.15 -5.28 -18.71
CA TYR A 159 -0.24 -4.61 -19.64
C TYR A 159 0.70 -5.60 -20.34
N GLY A 160 1.24 -6.56 -19.58
CA GLY A 160 2.14 -7.59 -20.10
C GLY A 160 1.46 -8.47 -21.14
N LEU A 161 0.34 -9.11 -20.79
CA LEU A 161 -0.37 -10.01 -21.69
C LEU A 161 -1.19 -9.28 -22.77
N GLY A 162 -1.53 -8.01 -22.57
CA GLY A 162 -2.21 -7.19 -23.58
C GLY A 162 -1.20 -6.48 -24.49
N PRO A 163 -0.98 -5.16 -24.30
CA PRO A 163 -0.08 -4.37 -25.14
C PRO A 163 1.33 -4.95 -25.32
N GLY A 164 1.96 -5.45 -24.24
CA GLY A 164 3.33 -5.98 -24.30
C GLY A 164 3.42 -7.21 -25.22
N TYR A 165 2.50 -8.15 -25.05
CA TYR A 165 2.40 -9.33 -25.88
C TYR A 165 2.02 -9.00 -27.33
N LEU A 166 1.12 -8.04 -27.53
CA LEU A 166 0.72 -7.60 -28.88
C LEU A 166 1.90 -7.00 -29.65
N LEU A 167 2.77 -6.25 -28.98
CA LEU A 167 3.90 -5.56 -29.61
C LEU A 167 5.10 -6.48 -29.89
N GLY A 168 5.33 -7.51 -29.06
CA GLY A 168 6.56 -8.31 -29.15
C GLY A 168 6.44 -9.75 -28.64
N GLY A 169 5.23 -10.31 -28.59
CA GLY A 169 4.98 -11.63 -28.04
C GLY A 169 5.46 -11.76 -26.59
N THR A 170 5.91 -12.94 -26.20
CA THR A 170 6.41 -13.18 -24.83
C THR A 170 7.55 -12.25 -24.45
N GLU A 171 8.44 -11.91 -25.38
CA GLU A 171 9.56 -10.99 -25.12
C GLU A 171 9.08 -9.56 -24.82
N GLY A 172 8.18 -9.03 -25.66
CA GLY A 172 7.57 -7.72 -25.44
C GLY A 172 6.79 -7.65 -24.11
N ALA A 173 6.08 -8.73 -23.76
CA ALA A 173 5.40 -8.85 -22.47
C ALA A 173 6.38 -8.80 -21.29
N VAL A 174 7.50 -9.54 -21.37
CA VAL A 174 8.54 -9.57 -20.33
C VAL A 174 9.18 -8.19 -20.16
N ILE A 175 9.59 -7.54 -21.26
CA ILE A 175 10.23 -6.21 -21.23
C ILE A 175 9.30 -5.19 -20.57
N LEU A 176 8.02 -5.15 -20.99
CA LEU A 176 7.06 -4.21 -20.46
C LEU A 176 6.78 -4.45 -18.97
N VAL A 177 6.62 -5.71 -18.55
CA VAL A 177 6.35 -6.04 -17.15
C VAL A 177 7.55 -5.70 -16.26
N ILE A 178 8.78 -5.93 -16.72
CA ILE A 178 9.99 -5.52 -15.98
C ILE A 178 10.03 -3.99 -15.84
N ALA A 179 9.83 -3.25 -16.93
CA ALA A 179 9.83 -1.80 -16.91
C ALA A 179 8.78 -1.24 -15.93
N ARG A 180 7.58 -1.82 -15.94
CA ARG A 180 6.48 -1.44 -15.03
C ARG A 180 6.75 -1.83 -13.57
N SER A 181 7.33 -3.02 -13.33
CA SER A 181 7.73 -3.46 -11.99
C SER A 181 8.76 -2.54 -11.34
N LEU A 182 9.60 -1.88 -12.13
CA LEU A 182 10.58 -0.90 -11.65
C LEU A 182 10.04 0.55 -11.61
N SER A 183 8.86 0.81 -12.17
CA SER A 183 8.26 2.14 -12.28
C SER A 183 6.87 2.20 -11.65
N SER A 184 5.81 1.83 -12.38
CA SER A 184 4.42 1.94 -11.94
C SER A 184 4.14 1.15 -10.66
N THR A 185 4.81 0.03 -10.42
CA THR A 185 4.67 -0.69 -9.14
C THR A 185 5.09 0.16 -7.94
N LEU A 186 6.21 0.88 -8.05
CA LEU A 186 6.67 1.81 -7.00
C LEU A 186 5.74 3.02 -6.87
N LEU A 187 5.19 3.50 -8.00
CA LEU A 187 4.19 4.57 -8.01
C LEU A 187 2.94 4.16 -7.23
N HIS A 188 2.32 3.02 -7.55
CA HIS A 188 1.10 2.59 -6.87
C HIS A 188 1.33 2.33 -5.38
N ALA A 189 2.47 1.74 -5.02
CA ALA A 189 2.84 1.53 -3.63
C ALA A 189 2.90 2.87 -2.87
N SER A 190 3.60 3.88 -3.43
CA SER A 190 3.78 5.18 -2.79
C SER A 190 2.52 6.05 -2.82
N ALA A 191 1.81 6.13 -3.94
CA ALA A 191 0.59 6.92 -4.07
C ALA A 191 -0.49 6.44 -3.10
N THR A 192 -0.80 5.14 -3.08
CA THR A 192 -1.82 4.62 -2.16
C THR A 192 -1.35 4.65 -0.70
N SER A 193 -0.04 4.56 -0.45
CA SER A 193 0.53 4.82 0.88
C SER A 193 0.21 6.23 1.40
N PHE A 194 0.15 7.26 0.54
CA PHE A 194 -0.23 8.61 0.99
C PHE A 194 -1.66 8.63 1.51
N THR A 195 -2.61 8.11 0.73
CA THR A 195 -4.02 8.02 1.18
C THR A 195 -4.15 7.17 2.44
N GLY A 196 -3.41 6.07 2.51
CA GLY A 196 -3.31 5.23 3.69
C GLY A 196 -2.82 5.96 4.94
N HIS A 197 -1.76 6.78 4.82
CA HIS A 197 -1.30 7.65 5.91
C HIS A 197 -2.39 8.64 6.33
N GLY A 198 -3.09 9.27 5.37
CA GLY A 198 -4.23 10.13 5.67
C GLY A 198 -5.34 9.41 6.44
N ILE A 199 -5.61 8.14 6.13
CA ILE A 199 -6.55 7.30 6.87
C ILE A 199 -6.05 7.04 8.29
N ALA A 200 -4.76 6.72 8.49
CA ALA A 200 -4.20 6.54 9.83
C ALA A 200 -4.34 7.82 10.67
N ARG A 201 -4.05 9.00 10.11
CA ARG A 201 -4.27 10.28 10.83
C ARG A 201 -5.73 10.50 11.22
N TYR A 202 -6.66 10.14 10.34
CA TYR A 202 -8.09 10.19 10.64
C TYR A 202 -8.50 9.19 11.76
N VAL A 203 -7.97 7.97 11.72
CA VAL A 203 -8.37 6.89 12.63
C VAL A 203 -7.65 7.00 13.99
N VAL A 204 -6.35 7.25 14.00
CA VAL A 204 -5.47 7.27 15.19
C VAL A 204 -5.53 8.64 15.87
N GLU A 205 -5.14 9.70 15.16
CA GLU A 205 -5.08 11.07 15.70
C GLU A 205 -6.45 11.76 15.80
N LYS A 206 -7.52 11.15 15.26
CA LYS A 206 -8.88 11.69 15.22
C LYS A 206 -8.98 13.04 14.49
N GLU A 207 -8.11 13.27 13.52
CA GLU A 207 -8.19 14.43 12.64
C GLU A 207 -9.49 14.45 11.82
N PRO A 208 -9.96 15.61 11.33
CA PRO A 208 -11.13 15.65 10.44
C PRO A 208 -10.86 14.92 9.12
N PHE A 209 -11.91 14.35 8.51
CA PHE A 209 -11.81 13.58 7.27
C PHE A 209 -11.18 14.35 6.09
N SER A 210 -11.12 15.69 6.15
CA SER A 210 -10.38 16.51 5.18
C SER A 210 -8.90 16.13 5.08
N ILE A 211 -8.30 15.52 6.11
CA ILE A 211 -6.92 15.02 6.03
C ILE A 211 -6.78 13.87 5.03
N VAL A 212 -7.77 12.96 4.99
CA VAL A 212 -7.82 11.86 4.02
C VAL A 212 -7.91 12.43 2.60
N VAL A 213 -8.77 13.42 2.41
CA VAL A 213 -8.96 14.09 1.11
C VAL A 213 -7.67 14.76 0.61
N ARG A 214 -6.92 15.42 1.51
CA ARG A 214 -5.64 16.07 1.15
C ARG A 214 -4.59 15.05 0.68
N HIS A 215 -4.47 13.93 1.39
CA HIS A 215 -3.51 12.90 1.03
C HIS A 215 -3.93 12.11 -0.21
N TYR A 216 -5.23 11.87 -0.37
CA TYR A 216 -5.80 11.35 -1.61
C TYR A 216 -5.52 12.26 -2.80
N ALA A 217 -5.72 13.57 -2.66
CA ALA A 217 -5.40 14.52 -3.74
C ALA A 217 -3.89 14.49 -4.10
N ALA A 218 -3.00 14.33 -3.12
CA ALA A 218 -1.57 14.15 -3.37
C ALA A 218 -1.28 12.84 -4.12
N ALA A 219 -1.94 11.73 -3.74
CA ALA A 219 -1.83 10.44 -4.42
C ALA A 219 -2.26 10.55 -5.90
N VAL A 220 -3.42 11.17 -6.15
CA VAL A 220 -3.94 11.42 -7.50
C VAL A 220 -2.99 12.28 -8.30
N ALA A 221 -2.47 13.36 -7.73
CA ALA A 221 -1.54 14.26 -8.42
C ALA A 221 -0.24 13.55 -8.83
N VAL A 222 0.38 12.81 -7.92
CA VAL A 222 1.61 12.05 -8.20
C VAL A 222 1.37 11.00 -9.28
N HIS A 223 0.25 10.29 -9.22
CA HIS A 223 -0.12 9.29 -10.23
C HIS A 223 -0.45 9.94 -11.59
N ALA A 224 -1.18 11.05 -11.62
CA ALA A 224 -1.46 11.79 -12.84
C ALA A 224 -0.17 12.31 -13.51
N VAL A 225 0.77 12.85 -12.73
CA VAL A 225 2.08 13.30 -13.24
C VAL A 225 2.87 12.13 -13.83
N PHE A 226 2.87 10.97 -13.18
CA PHE A 226 3.49 9.77 -13.73
C PHE A 226 2.86 9.39 -15.07
N ASN A 227 1.53 9.27 -15.15
CA ASN A 227 0.85 8.86 -16.39
C ASN A 227 1.06 9.88 -17.51
N ALA A 228 0.91 11.18 -17.21
CA ALA A 228 1.15 12.25 -18.16
C ALA A 228 2.57 12.20 -18.73
N SER A 229 3.56 11.93 -17.87
CA SER A 229 4.96 11.88 -18.32
C SER A 229 5.17 10.79 -19.37
N VAL A 230 4.71 9.57 -19.13
CA VAL A 230 4.87 8.43 -20.05
C VAL A 230 4.08 8.64 -21.35
N ILE A 231 2.90 9.26 -21.29
CA ILE A 231 2.05 9.50 -22.46
C ILE A 231 2.62 10.59 -23.37
N ILE A 232 3.07 11.72 -22.79
CA ILE A 232 3.57 12.87 -23.57
C ILE A 232 4.83 12.48 -24.36
N ASN A 233 5.73 11.73 -23.74
CA ASN A 233 6.92 11.24 -24.43
C ASN A 233 7.37 9.91 -23.81
N PRO A 234 7.23 8.77 -24.49
CA PRO A 234 7.54 7.48 -23.88
C PRO A 234 8.98 7.34 -23.37
N PHE A 235 9.97 7.95 -24.03
CA PHE A 235 11.37 7.81 -23.64
C PHE A 235 11.76 8.74 -22.48
N TYR A 236 11.61 10.05 -22.64
CA TYR A 236 11.92 11.02 -21.59
C TYR A 236 10.92 10.94 -20.44
N GLY A 237 9.66 10.65 -20.76
CA GLY A 237 8.58 10.40 -19.82
C GLY A 237 8.85 9.22 -18.91
N PHE A 238 9.40 8.12 -19.43
CA PHE A 238 9.78 7.00 -18.57
C PHE A 238 10.84 7.39 -17.53
N VAL A 239 11.80 8.25 -17.90
CA VAL A 239 12.80 8.78 -16.93
C VAL A 239 12.13 9.63 -15.86
N VAL A 240 11.21 10.52 -16.25
CA VAL A 240 10.43 11.34 -15.30
C VAL A 240 9.57 10.46 -14.39
N ALA A 241 8.89 9.48 -14.97
CA ALA A 241 8.07 8.50 -14.27
C ALA A 241 8.89 7.72 -13.21
N LEU A 242 10.10 7.29 -13.56
CA LEU A 242 11.03 6.67 -12.62
C LEU A 242 11.43 7.62 -11.49
N ILE A 243 11.77 8.88 -11.80
CA ILE A 243 12.11 9.88 -10.77
C ILE A 243 10.94 10.08 -9.82
N VAL A 244 9.72 10.23 -10.34
CA VAL A 244 8.50 10.41 -9.54
C VAL A 244 8.26 9.19 -8.66
N ALA A 245 8.30 7.98 -9.23
CA ALA A 245 8.04 6.74 -8.50
C ALA A 245 9.10 6.46 -7.42
N VAL A 246 10.39 6.63 -7.74
CA VAL A 246 11.49 6.46 -6.79
C VAL A 246 11.44 7.52 -5.69
N SER A 247 11.13 8.78 -6.04
CA SER A 247 11.00 9.85 -5.04
C SER A 247 9.82 9.60 -4.10
N GLY A 248 8.68 9.15 -4.65
CA GLY A 248 7.49 8.80 -3.88
C GLY A 248 7.77 7.66 -2.89
N ILE A 249 8.37 6.57 -3.37
CA ILE A 249 8.64 5.43 -2.49
C ILE A 249 9.73 5.71 -1.46
N GLU A 250 10.76 6.50 -1.80
CA GLU A 250 11.78 6.92 -0.83
C GLU A 250 11.21 7.89 0.21
N PHE A 251 10.27 8.76 -0.19
CA PHE A 251 9.53 9.59 0.77
C PHE A 251 8.70 8.71 1.73
N THR A 252 7.91 7.77 1.21
CA THR A 252 7.15 6.81 2.03
C THR A 252 8.08 6.06 2.98
N ARG A 253 9.19 5.53 2.49
CA ARG A 253 10.18 4.80 3.30
C ARG A 253 10.73 5.66 4.43
N ARG A 254 11.18 6.87 4.14
CA ARG A 254 11.72 7.79 5.16
C ARG A 254 10.66 8.13 6.20
N ARG A 255 9.41 8.30 5.77
CA ARG A 255 8.31 8.64 6.66
C ARG A 255 7.98 7.48 7.61
N ILE A 256 7.92 6.25 7.11
CA ILE A 256 7.72 5.05 7.95
C ILE A 256 8.83 4.94 9.01
N ILE A 257 10.10 5.05 8.61
CA ILE A 257 11.23 4.95 9.55
C ILE A 257 11.20 6.08 10.59
N ASP A 258 10.92 7.31 10.17
CA ASP A 258 10.86 8.47 11.08
C ASP A 258 9.72 8.34 12.10
N LEU A 259 8.58 7.76 11.72
CA LEU A 259 7.47 7.52 12.62
C LEU A 259 7.81 6.44 13.65
N ASP A 260 8.32 5.29 13.21
CA ASP A 260 8.67 4.15 14.07
C ASP A 260 9.73 4.57 15.10
N LEU A 261 10.74 5.34 14.67
CA LEU A 261 11.77 5.87 15.58
C LEU A 261 11.21 6.86 16.60
N ARG A 262 10.22 7.68 16.24
CA ARG A 262 9.59 8.62 17.18
C ARG A 262 8.72 7.89 18.19
N ALA A 263 7.95 6.89 17.76
CA ALA A 263 7.16 6.04 18.65
C ALA A 263 8.08 5.34 19.67
N ALA A 264 9.19 4.76 19.19
CA ALA A 264 10.20 4.13 20.04
C ALA A 264 10.86 5.09 21.04
N ASP A 265 11.21 6.33 20.63
CA ASP A 265 11.78 7.35 21.53
C ASP A 265 10.79 7.75 22.63
N VAL A 266 9.52 7.95 22.29
CA VAL A 266 8.47 8.28 23.26
C VAL A 266 8.32 7.15 24.28
N ALA A 267 8.19 5.90 23.82
CA ALA A 267 8.08 4.73 24.69
C ALA A 267 9.29 4.58 25.62
N TYR A 268 10.49 4.82 25.10
CA TYR A 268 11.73 4.78 25.89
C TYR A 268 11.79 5.88 26.97
N ARG A 269 11.40 7.11 26.63
CA ARG A 269 11.37 8.23 27.58
C ARG A 269 10.33 8.04 28.68
N ASP A 270 9.17 7.49 28.33
CA ASP A 270 8.14 7.16 29.31
C ASP A 270 8.64 6.11 30.31
N GLN A 271 9.34 5.08 29.84
CA GLN A 271 9.98 4.10 30.72
C GLN A 271 11.02 4.73 31.66
N LEU A 272 11.84 5.67 31.15
CA LEU A 272 12.81 6.41 31.98
C LEU A 272 12.13 7.28 33.03
N SER A 273 11.02 7.96 32.68
CA SER A 273 10.27 8.81 33.60
C SER A 273 9.63 8.02 34.76
N GLN A 274 9.31 6.75 34.52
CA GLN A 274 8.74 5.84 35.51
C GLN A 274 9.82 5.16 36.39
N GLN A 275 11.12 5.34 36.09
CA GLN A 275 12.17 4.84 36.96
C GLN A 275 12.19 5.62 38.28
N PRO A 276 12.30 4.94 39.44
CA PRO A 276 12.36 5.61 40.73
C PRO A 276 13.55 6.57 40.78
N SER A 277 13.33 7.76 41.34
CA SER A 277 14.40 8.73 41.57
C SER A 277 15.54 8.10 42.38
N ARG A 278 16.76 8.61 42.24
CA ARG A 278 17.92 8.09 42.99
C ARG A 278 17.64 8.06 44.51
N ASP A 279 16.91 9.05 45.00
CA ASP A 279 16.51 9.17 46.40
C ASP A 279 15.41 8.16 46.80
N ASP A 280 14.45 7.89 45.92
CA ASP A 280 13.45 6.82 46.15
C ASP A 280 14.07 5.43 46.14
N TRP A 281 15.10 5.23 45.32
CA TRP A 281 15.86 3.98 45.28
C TRP A 281 16.61 3.74 46.59
N TRP A 282 17.26 4.78 47.14
CA TRP A 282 17.94 4.70 48.44
C TRP A 282 16.97 4.49 49.61
N LYS A 283 15.80 5.13 49.60
CA LYS A 283 14.75 4.89 50.61
C LYS A 283 14.21 3.46 50.54
N ARG A 284 13.80 2.99 49.36
CA ARG A 284 13.27 1.62 49.17
C ARG A 284 14.29 0.53 49.51
N SER A 285 15.57 0.74 49.17
CA SER A 285 16.61 -0.20 49.55
C SER A 285 16.85 -0.18 51.06
N GLY A 286 16.94 1.00 51.68
CA GLY A 286 17.08 1.16 53.13
C GLY A 286 15.96 0.50 53.93
N ASP A 287 14.70 0.69 53.53
CA ASP A 287 13.53 0.09 54.19
C ASP A 287 13.56 -1.44 54.06
N LYS A 288 13.94 -1.97 52.89
CA LYS A 288 14.07 -3.41 52.65
C LYS A 288 15.19 -4.06 53.47
N TRP A 289 16.24 -3.32 53.82
CA TRP A 289 17.28 -3.77 54.74
C TRP A 289 16.79 -3.75 56.20
N ARG A 290 16.07 -2.69 56.60
CA ARG A 290 15.47 -2.56 57.94
C ARG A 290 14.45 -3.65 58.24
N ASP A 291 13.57 -3.97 57.30
CA ASP A 291 12.58 -5.03 57.44
C ASP A 291 13.20 -6.43 57.50
N ARG A 292 14.33 -6.62 56.81
CA ARG A 292 15.10 -7.86 56.96
C ARG A 292 15.70 -7.96 58.35
N THR A 293 16.36 -6.91 58.84
CA THR A 293 16.97 -6.93 60.18
C THR A 293 15.94 -7.14 61.29
N SER A 294 14.76 -6.53 61.21
CA SER A 294 13.68 -6.75 62.19
C SER A 294 13.12 -8.18 62.14
N SER A 295 13.03 -8.77 60.95
CA SER A 295 12.66 -10.18 60.77
C SER A 295 13.69 -11.15 61.37
N TRP A 296 14.98 -10.85 61.22
CA TRP A 296 16.08 -11.62 61.81
C TRP A 296 16.12 -11.51 63.34
N GLU A 297 15.90 -10.31 63.90
CA GLU A 297 15.82 -10.10 65.35
C GLU A 297 14.61 -10.82 65.96
N ASN A 298 13.42 -10.71 65.36
CA ASN A 298 12.22 -11.42 65.85
C ASN A 298 12.35 -12.95 65.82
N LYS A 299 13.19 -13.51 64.94
CA LYS A 299 13.50 -14.94 64.94
C LYS A 299 14.46 -15.35 66.06
N LYS A 300 15.28 -14.43 66.56
CA LYS A 300 16.30 -14.71 67.59
C LYS A 300 15.74 -14.80 69.01
N TYR A 301 14.52 -14.27 69.24
CA TYR A 301 13.83 -14.28 70.54
C TYR A 301 12.69 -15.31 70.63
N ARG A 302 12.62 -16.26 69.69
CA ARG A 302 11.56 -17.31 69.62
C ARG A 302 12.04 -18.73 69.97
N THR A 303 13.20 -18.87 70.61
CA THR A 303 13.70 -20.14 71.19
C THR A 303 13.56 -20.14 72.69
#